data_AF-A0A966GTC7-F1
#
_entry.id   AF-A0A966GTC7-F1
#
_cell.length_a   1.000
_cell.length_b   1.000
_cell.length_c   1.000
_cell.angle_alpha   90.00
_cell.angle_beta   90.00
_cell.angle_gamma   90.00
#
_symmetry.space_group_name_H-M   'P 1'
#
loop_
_entity.id
_entity.type
_entity.pdbx_description
1 polymer ?
#
loop_
_entity_poly.entity_id
_entity_poly.type
_entity_poly.pdbx_seq_one_letter_code
_entity_poly.pdbx_strand_id
1 'polypeptide(L)'
;MIQRRLYPYLDKTEKNRQDEKWRDIPGYEGYQVSNHGRVRSLDRYVPHKRTGQQFVRGRVLSQNVKRHFNHFTKDFVFILQTTLMLENVRHDVIVRRLVYGTFKDRRILNGDRRMIISKDGDGLNNNLSNLVAVNNSQRMHTVFSRNRMPIILAELDHTRFKPTFSLWKPVHRCNSKGRILETFPCIAHASQNGYLEKGIVEAVKGRIKFYKGFKWRYASRKYLQDYIKKWDRSR
;
A
#
# COMPACT_ATOMS: atom_id res chain seq x y z
N MET A 1 -8.06 1.88 -39.18
CA MET A 1 -7.28 3.05 -38.70
C MET A 1 -7.26 3.02 -37.18
N ILE A 2 -6.09 2.82 -36.56
CA ILE A 2 -5.95 2.89 -35.10
C ILE A 2 -6.01 4.38 -34.73
N GLN A 3 -7.16 4.84 -34.23
CA GLN A 3 -7.31 6.18 -33.70
C GLN A 3 -6.29 6.31 -32.54
N ARG A 4 -5.19 7.05 -32.76
CA ARG A 4 -4.22 7.33 -31.69
C ARG A 4 -4.99 7.98 -30.54
N ARG A 5 -5.07 7.28 -29.40
CA ARG A 5 -5.75 7.76 -28.20
C ARG A 5 -5.02 9.02 -27.72
N LEU A 6 -5.52 10.19 -28.08
CA LEU A 6 -4.92 11.46 -27.67
C LEU A 6 -5.31 11.74 -26.22
N TYR A 7 -4.35 11.63 -25.30
CA TYR A 7 -4.59 11.91 -23.90
C TYR A 7 -4.90 13.38 -23.67
N PRO A 8 -5.90 13.73 -22.82
CA PRO A 8 -6.25 15.12 -22.54
C PRO A 8 -5.07 15.97 -22.06
N TYR A 9 -4.15 15.42 -21.26
CA TYR A 9 -3.02 16.17 -20.70
C TYR A 9 -2.00 16.66 -21.75
N LEU A 10 -2.04 16.13 -22.97
CA LEU A 10 -1.19 16.58 -24.07
C LEU A 10 -1.72 17.86 -24.72
N ASP A 11 -3.02 18.13 -24.57
CA ASP A 11 -3.69 19.29 -25.13
C ASP A 11 -3.52 20.52 -24.23
N LYS A 12 -2.56 21.37 -24.60
CA LYS A 12 -2.23 22.63 -23.89
C LYS A 12 -3.09 23.82 -24.31
N THR A 13 -4.10 23.62 -25.16
CA THR A 13 -4.98 24.71 -25.57
C THR A 13 -5.93 25.09 -24.45
N GLU A 14 -6.29 26.38 -24.37
CA GLU A 14 -7.31 26.86 -23.43
C GLU A 14 -8.73 26.44 -23.83
N LYS A 15 -8.91 25.90 -25.05
CA LYS A 15 -10.19 25.43 -25.54
C LYS A 15 -10.67 24.26 -24.70
N ASN A 16 -11.93 24.33 -24.25
CA ASN A 16 -12.56 23.23 -23.55
C ASN A 16 -12.85 22.08 -24.51
N ARG A 17 -12.62 20.85 -24.03
CA ARG A 17 -13.08 19.65 -24.72
C ARG A 17 -14.57 19.47 -24.48
N GLN A 18 -15.22 18.66 -25.32
CA GLN A 18 -16.61 18.29 -25.11
C GLN A 18 -16.80 17.71 -23.70
N ASP A 19 -17.80 18.20 -22.96
CA ASP A 19 -18.17 17.82 -21.59
C ASP A 19 -17.10 18.02 -20.51
N GLU A 20 -16.07 18.81 -20.82
CA GLU A 20 -15.03 19.14 -19.87
C GLU A 20 -15.47 20.24 -18.91
N LYS A 21 -15.39 19.94 -17.62
CA LYS A 21 -15.73 20.84 -16.52
C LYS A 21 -14.48 21.10 -15.72
N TRP A 22 -14.21 22.37 -15.44
CA TRP A 22 -13.10 22.83 -14.59
C TRP A 22 -13.62 23.19 -13.20
N ARG A 23 -12.82 22.91 -12.17
CA ARG A 23 -13.11 23.29 -10.78
C ARG A 23 -11.84 23.71 -10.07
N ASP A 24 -11.96 24.66 -9.15
CA ASP A 24 -10.87 25.07 -8.26
C ASP A 24 -10.42 23.89 -7.41
N ILE A 25 -9.11 23.77 -7.24
CA ILE A 25 -8.51 22.73 -6.42
C ILE A 25 -8.45 23.25 -4.98
N PRO A 26 -9.18 22.63 -4.01
CA PRO A 26 -9.11 23.04 -2.61
C PRO A 26 -7.67 22.98 -2.07
N GLY A 27 -7.22 24.05 -1.42
CA GLY A 27 -5.86 24.18 -0.87
C GLY A 27 -4.78 24.48 -1.92
N TYR A 28 -5.17 24.78 -3.16
CA TYR A 28 -4.28 25.24 -4.23
C TYR A 28 -4.95 26.40 -4.99
N GLU A 29 -5.13 27.51 -4.28
CA GLU A 29 -5.74 28.72 -4.79
C GLU A 29 -5.00 29.23 -6.03
N GLY A 30 -5.75 29.64 -7.05
CA GLY A 30 -5.19 30.03 -8.35
C GLY A 30 -4.93 28.85 -9.32
N TYR A 31 -5.36 27.63 -8.98
CA TYR A 31 -5.31 26.48 -9.87
C TYR A 31 -6.66 25.76 -10.00
N GLN A 32 -6.90 25.22 -11.19
CA GLN A 32 -8.08 24.42 -11.50
C GLN A 32 -7.69 23.08 -12.11
N VAL A 33 -8.50 22.07 -11.84
CA VAL A 33 -8.41 20.74 -12.45
C VAL A 33 -9.69 20.44 -13.22
N SER A 34 -9.56 19.81 -14.38
CA SER A 34 -10.70 19.35 -15.16
C SER A 34 -11.11 17.93 -14.82
N ASN A 35 -12.38 17.58 -15.02
CA ASN A 35 -12.86 16.20 -14.94
C ASN A 35 -12.16 15.26 -15.95
N HIS A 36 -11.45 15.79 -16.95
CA HIS A 36 -10.67 15.01 -17.92
C HIS A 36 -9.20 14.82 -17.49
N GLY A 37 -8.80 15.39 -16.35
CA GLY A 37 -7.44 15.28 -15.83
C GLY A 37 -6.46 16.28 -16.45
N ARG A 38 -6.95 17.39 -17.02
CA ARG A 38 -6.09 18.55 -17.32
C ARG A 38 -5.98 19.44 -16.08
N VAL A 39 -4.86 20.14 -15.95
CA VAL A 39 -4.64 21.09 -14.84
C VAL A 39 -4.25 22.43 -15.44
N ARG A 40 -4.81 23.52 -14.93
CA ARG A 40 -4.49 24.88 -15.38
C ARG A 40 -4.25 25.81 -14.20
N SER A 41 -3.41 26.80 -14.42
CA SER A 41 -3.32 27.96 -13.53
C SER A 41 -4.25 29.06 -14.00
N LEU A 42 -4.72 29.87 -13.06
CA LEU A 42 -5.47 31.10 -13.31
C LEU A 42 -4.53 32.30 -13.38
N ASP A 43 -5.01 33.37 -14.01
CA ASP A 43 -4.40 34.69 -13.95
C ASP A 43 -4.27 35.12 -12.49
N ARG A 44 -3.07 35.51 -12.07
CA ARG A 44 -2.80 35.95 -10.71
C ARG A 44 -1.59 36.85 -10.62
N TYR A 45 -1.53 37.63 -9.55
CA TYR A 45 -0.31 38.31 -9.14
C TYR A 45 0.47 37.42 -8.18
N VAL A 46 1.78 37.27 -8.40
CA VAL A 46 2.68 36.53 -7.52
C VAL A 46 3.74 37.47 -6.94
N PRO A 47 4.23 37.23 -5.71
CA PRO A 47 5.34 38.00 -5.16
C PRO A 47 6.59 37.89 -6.05
N HIS A 48 7.22 39.02 -6.34
CA HIS A 48 8.42 39.09 -7.16
C HIS A 48 9.48 39.95 -6.47
N LYS A 49 10.69 39.39 -6.32
CA LYS A 49 11.77 40.00 -5.51
C LYS A 49 12.14 41.43 -5.92
N ARG A 50 12.02 41.78 -7.20
CA ARG A 50 12.45 43.08 -7.74
C ARG A 50 11.31 44.10 -7.88
N THR A 51 10.09 43.65 -8.14
CA THR A 51 8.95 44.52 -8.51
C THR A 51 7.83 44.50 -7.48
N GLY A 52 8.03 43.81 -6.34
CA GLY A 52 7.01 43.54 -5.34
C GLY A 52 6.06 42.44 -5.79
N GLN A 53 5.37 42.66 -6.91
CA GLN A 53 4.49 41.67 -7.54
C GLN A 53 4.73 41.56 -9.05
N GLN A 54 4.31 40.43 -9.62
CA GLN A 54 4.34 40.15 -11.05
C GLN A 54 3.02 39.52 -11.47
N PHE A 55 2.41 40.05 -12.54
CA PHE A 55 1.28 39.40 -13.19
C PHE A 55 1.74 38.14 -13.93
N VAL A 56 1.07 37.03 -13.68
CA VAL A 56 1.30 35.75 -14.35
C VAL A 56 0.00 35.31 -15.01
N ARG A 57 0.01 35.24 -16.33
CA ARG A 57 -1.11 34.72 -17.11
C ARG A 57 -1.30 33.23 -16.84
N GLY A 58 -2.54 32.84 -16.61
CA GLY A 58 -3.03 31.49 -16.51
C GLY A 58 -2.77 30.70 -17.79
N ARG A 59 -2.64 29.39 -17.65
CA ARG A 59 -2.40 28.47 -18.78
C ARG A 59 -2.68 27.04 -18.36
N VAL A 60 -2.94 26.18 -19.34
CA VAL A 60 -2.92 24.72 -19.12
C VAL A 60 -1.48 24.29 -18.82
N LEU A 61 -1.29 23.65 -17.66
CA LEU A 61 0.02 23.25 -17.16
C LEU A 61 0.52 22.01 -17.89
N SER A 62 1.85 21.93 -18.02
CA SER A 62 2.47 20.68 -18.46
C SER A 62 2.36 19.62 -17.35
N GLN A 63 2.04 18.40 -17.76
CA GLN A 63 1.89 17.26 -16.86
C GLN A 63 2.96 16.22 -17.21
N ASN A 64 3.65 15.74 -16.20
CA ASN A 64 4.81 14.87 -16.32
C ASN A 64 4.41 13.41 -16.14
N VAL A 65 4.85 12.55 -17.05
CA VAL A 65 4.65 11.10 -16.95
C VAL A 65 5.78 10.49 -16.12
N LYS A 66 5.42 9.91 -14.97
CA LYS A 66 6.32 9.04 -14.21
C LYS A 66 6.11 7.60 -14.62
N ARG A 67 7.21 6.87 -14.85
CA ARG A 67 7.21 5.45 -15.18
C ARG A 67 7.78 4.63 -14.02
N HIS A 68 7.14 3.51 -13.73
CA HIS A 68 7.56 2.56 -12.71
C HIS A 68 7.69 1.19 -13.35
N PHE A 69 8.90 0.63 -13.31
CA PHE A 69 9.16 -0.69 -13.88
C PHE A 69 8.57 -1.78 -12.99
N ASN A 70 7.86 -2.72 -13.59
CA ASN A 70 7.40 -3.93 -12.92
C ASN A 70 8.35 -5.08 -13.26
N HIS A 71 9.06 -5.58 -12.25
CA HIS A 71 10.05 -6.65 -12.46
C HIS A 71 9.43 -8.00 -12.84
N PHE A 72 8.15 -8.23 -12.51
CA PHE A 72 7.46 -9.47 -12.83
C PHE A 72 6.99 -9.49 -14.28
N THR A 73 6.21 -8.49 -14.70
CA THR A 73 5.68 -8.38 -16.06
C THR A 73 6.66 -7.78 -17.06
N LYS A 74 7.84 -7.33 -16.61
CA LYS A 74 8.91 -6.69 -17.42
C LYS A 74 8.43 -5.49 -18.24
N ASP A 75 7.42 -4.77 -17.74
CA ASP A 75 6.81 -3.61 -18.39
C ASP A 75 6.77 -2.39 -17.45
N PHE A 76 6.10 -1.31 -17.88
CA PHE A 76 5.97 -0.08 -17.10
C PHE A 76 4.53 0.21 -16.70
N VAL A 77 4.36 0.73 -15.50
CA VAL A 77 3.14 1.41 -15.05
C VAL A 77 3.42 2.90 -15.03
N PHE A 78 2.45 3.68 -15.49
CA PHE A 78 2.57 5.13 -15.58
C PHE A 78 1.78 5.83 -14.48
N ILE A 79 2.26 6.99 -14.04
CA ILE A 79 1.53 7.91 -13.15
C ILE A 79 1.69 9.30 -13.72
N LEU A 80 0.57 9.99 -13.93
CA LEU A 80 0.58 11.38 -14.36
C LEU A 80 0.68 12.33 -13.14
N GLN A 81 1.66 13.21 -13.17
CA GLN A 81 1.91 14.23 -12.16
C GLN A 81 1.90 15.64 -12.75
N THR A 82 1.67 16.64 -11.93
CA THR A 82 1.94 18.04 -12.28
C THR A 82 2.56 18.74 -11.09
N THR A 83 3.08 19.93 -11.32
CA THR A 83 3.74 20.74 -10.30
C THR A 83 2.91 22.00 -10.06
N LEU A 84 2.51 22.21 -8.81
CA LEU A 84 1.81 23.42 -8.37
C LEU A 84 2.74 24.24 -7.48
N MET A 85 2.72 25.55 -7.63
CA MET A 85 3.45 26.48 -6.77
C MET A 85 2.46 27.20 -5.85
N LEU A 86 2.58 27.00 -4.54
CA LEU A 86 1.78 27.65 -3.51
C LEU A 86 2.74 28.34 -2.54
N GLU A 87 2.56 29.63 -2.28
CA GLU A 87 3.43 30.40 -1.36
C GLU A 87 4.94 30.24 -1.67
N ASN A 88 5.30 30.18 -2.95
CA ASN A 88 6.66 29.96 -3.44
C ASN A 88 7.27 28.58 -3.11
N VAL A 89 6.45 27.63 -2.61
CA VAL A 89 6.81 26.24 -2.37
C VAL A 89 6.30 25.37 -3.53
N ARG A 90 7.16 24.45 -3.97
CA ARG A 90 6.88 23.52 -5.06
C ARG A 90 6.17 22.26 -4.54
N HIS A 91 5.01 21.93 -5.11
CA HIS A 91 4.25 20.72 -4.81
C HIS A 91 4.09 19.85 -6.06
N ASP A 92 4.76 18.70 -6.07
CA ASP A 92 4.56 17.68 -7.12
C ASP A 92 3.39 16.78 -6.73
N VAL A 93 2.29 16.89 -7.48
CA VAL A 93 1.00 16.27 -7.13
C VAL A 93 0.52 15.30 -8.21
N ILE A 94 -0.13 14.22 -7.77
CA ILE A 94 -0.68 13.19 -8.65
C ILE A 94 -2.03 13.64 -9.21
N VAL A 95 -2.18 13.61 -10.53
CA VAL A 95 -3.33 14.21 -11.22
C VAL A 95 -4.64 13.49 -10.90
N ARG A 96 -4.69 12.15 -10.94
CA ARG A 96 -5.90 11.40 -10.50
C ARG A 96 -6.35 11.75 -9.08
N ARG A 97 -5.43 12.11 -8.17
CA ARG A 97 -5.81 12.53 -6.81
C ARG A 97 -6.47 13.90 -6.83
N LEU A 98 -5.96 14.84 -7.61
CA LEU A 98 -6.59 16.14 -7.83
C LEU A 98 -7.99 15.98 -8.42
N VAL A 99 -8.12 15.23 -9.51
CA VAL A 99 -9.42 15.03 -10.19
C VAL A 99 -10.44 14.41 -9.25
N TYR A 100 -10.11 13.28 -8.61
CA TYR A 100 -11.05 12.61 -7.72
C TYR A 100 -11.35 13.44 -6.47
N GLY A 101 -10.33 14.07 -5.89
CA GLY A 101 -10.45 14.90 -4.70
C GLY A 101 -11.33 16.13 -4.91
N THR A 102 -11.14 16.83 -6.02
CA THR A 102 -11.90 18.04 -6.35
C THR A 102 -13.34 17.74 -6.75
N PHE A 103 -13.58 16.68 -7.53
CA PHE A 103 -14.91 16.42 -8.08
C PHE A 103 -15.79 15.51 -7.23
N LYS A 104 -15.21 14.58 -6.46
CA LYS A 104 -15.97 13.51 -5.80
C LYS A 104 -15.79 13.48 -4.28
N ASP A 105 -14.58 13.65 -3.76
CA ASP A 105 -14.35 13.58 -2.31
C ASP A 105 -13.15 14.40 -1.85
N ARG A 106 -13.41 15.60 -1.31
CA ARG A 106 -12.38 16.57 -0.89
C ARG A 106 -11.43 16.02 0.18
N ARG A 107 -11.84 15.03 0.97
CA ARG A 107 -10.98 14.40 1.99
C ARG A 107 -9.73 13.76 1.38
N ILE A 108 -9.78 13.36 0.11
CA ILE A 108 -8.62 12.83 -0.64
C ILE A 108 -7.49 13.85 -0.75
N LEU A 109 -7.78 15.15 -0.76
CA LEU A 109 -6.76 16.19 -0.77
C LEU A 109 -6.21 16.48 0.63
N ASN A 110 -6.99 16.17 1.67
CA ASN A 110 -6.69 16.47 3.08
C ASN A 110 -6.18 15.23 3.84
N GLY A 111 -5.17 14.55 3.30
CA GLY A 111 -4.44 13.49 4.01
C GLY A 111 -5.08 12.10 4.03
N ASP A 112 -6.24 11.90 3.40
CA ASP A 112 -6.84 10.56 3.28
C ASP A 112 -5.91 9.59 2.51
N ARG A 113 -5.69 8.43 3.10
CA ARG A 113 -4.76 7.38 2.65
C ARG A 113 -5.34 6.48 1.56
N ARG A 114 -6.63 6.59 1.23
CA ARG A 114 -7.22 5.86 0.10
C ARG A 114 -6.44 6.15 -1.19
N MET A 115 -6.26 5.11 -1.99
CA MET A 115 -5.56 5.21 -3.26
C MET A 115 -6.57 5.42 -4.37
N ILE A 116 -6.29 6.37 -5.26
CA ILE A 116 -7.10 6.56 -6.46
C ILE A 116 -6.45 5.75 -7.57
N ILE A 117 -7.18 4.86 -8.24
CA ILE A 117 -6.67 4.05 -9.36
C ILE A 117 -7.56 4.19 -10.60
N SER A 118 -7.00 3.82 -11.75
CA SER A 118 -7.72 3.77 -13.04
C SER A 118 -8.42 2.41 -13.19
N LYS A 119 -9.71 2.44 -13.57
CA LYS A 119 -10.52 1.24 -13.79
C LYS A 119 -10.01 0.41 -14.97
N ASP A 120 -9.60 1.07 -16.05
CA ASP A 120 -9.00 0.44 -17.24
C ASP A 120 -7.52 0.02 -17.05
N GLY A 121 -6.89 0.41 -15.95
CA GLY A 121 -5.48 0.12 -15.67
C GLY A 121 -4.48 1.04 -16.35
N ASP A 122 -4.95 2.02 -17.13
CA ASP A 122 -4.13 3.04 -17.76
C ASP A 122 -3.91 4.22 -16.80
N GLY A 123 -2.68 4.38 -16.33
CA GLY A 123 -2.30 5.46 -15.40
C GLY A 123 -2.24 6.86 -16.01
N LEU A 124 -2.35 6.97 -17.34
CA LEU A 124 -2.43 8.25 -18.05
C LEU A 124 -3.88 8.69 -18.28
N ASN A 125 -4.83 7.74 -18.30
CA ASN A 125 -6.26 8.04 -18.38
C ASN A 125 -6.84 8.49 -17.03
N ASN A 126 -6.67 9.77 -16.72
CA ASN A 126 -7.11 10.41 -15.47
C ASN A 126 -8.51 11.05 -15.56
N ASN A 127 -9.36 10.63 -16.50
CA ASN A 127 -10.76 11.09 -16.54
C ASN A 127 -11.51 10.61 -15.29
N LEU A 128 -12.27 11.50 -14.65
CA LEU A 128 -13.04 11.24 -13.43
C LEU A 128 -13.87 9.95 -13.52
N SER A 129 -14.50 9.69 -14.66
CA SER A 129 -15.33 8.49 -14.89
C SER A 129 -14.51 7.18 -14.81
N ASN A 130 -13.23 7.24 -15.14
CA ASN A 130 -12.27 6.14 -15.09
C ASN A 130 -11.58 6.00 -13.72
N LEU A 131 -11.83 6.88 -12.77
CA LEU A 131 -11.17 6.86 -11.46
C LEU A 131 -12.04 6.21 -10.38
N VAL A 132 -11.39 5.47 -9.48
CA VAL A 132 -12.02 4.87 -8.30
C VAL A 132 -11.09 4.97 -7.09
N ALA A 133 -11.66 5.26 -5.92
CA ALA A 133 -10.93 5.21 -4.65
C ALA A 133 -10.99 3.80 -4.07
N VAL A 134 -9.84 3.26 -3.69
CA VAL A 134 -9.68 1.91 -3.13
C VAL A 134 -8.76 1.92 -1.91
N ASN A 135 -8.92 0.92 -1.05
CA ASN A 135 -7.95 0.66 0.03
C ASN A 135 -6.78 -0.24 -0.47
N ASN A 136 -5.82 -0.53 0.41
CA ASN A 136 -4.67 -1.37 0.06
C ASN A 136 -5.08 -2.78 -0.38
N SER A 137 -6.03 -3.41 0.32
CA SER A 137 -6.48 -4.77 0.01
C SER A 137 -7.13 -4.86 -1.38
N GLN A 138 -8.05 -3.94 -1.68
CA GLN A 138 -8.70 -3.83 -3.00
C GLN A 138 -7.70 -3.53 -4.12
N ARG A 139 -6.72 -2.65 -3.88
CA ARG A 139 -5.61 -2.43 -4.82
C ARG A 139 -4.85 -3.72 -5.06
N MET A 140 -4.53 -4.48 -4.01
CA MET A 140 -3.79 -5.73 -4.16
C MET A 140 -4.58 -6.76 -4.94
N HIS A 141 -5.88 -6.90 -4.67
CA HIS A 141 -6.76 -7.76 -5.44
C HIS A 141 -6.79 -7.37 -6.93
N THR A 142 -6.79 -6.07 -7.24
CA THR A 142 -6.75 -5.57 -8.63
C THR A 142 -5.42 -5.87 -9.32
N VAL A 143 -4.30 -5.74 -8.61
CA VAL A 143 -2.97 -6.06 -9.15
C VAL A 143 -2.86 -7.57 -9.42
N PHE A 144 -3.38 -8.38 -8.50
CA PHE A 144 -3.44 -9.83 -8.60
C PHE A 144 -4.32 -10.28 -9.77
N SER A 145 -5.56 -9.79 -9.86
CA SER A 145 -6.50 -10.16 -10.94
C SER A 145 -6.02 -9.74 -12.33
N ARG A 146 -5.12 -8.76 -12.41
CA ARG A 146 -4.44 -8.34 -13.65
C ARG A 146 -3.15 -9.12 -13.93
N ASN A 147 -2.83 -10.16 -13.14
CA ASN A 147 -1.59 -10.94 -13.26
C ASN A 147 -0.33 -10.06 -13.24
N ARG A 148 -0.31 -9.00 -12.41
CA ARG A 148 0.82 -8.06 -12.33
C ARG A 148 1.71 -8.29 -11.10
N MET A 149 1.48 -9.36 -10.37
CA MET A 149 2.28 -9.77 -9.22
C MET A 149 2.35 -11.31 -9.16
N PRO A 150 3.51 -11.89 -8.86
CA PRO A 150 3.67 -13.33 -8.70
C PRO A 150 2.97 -13.86 -7.43
N ILE A 151 2.51 -15.10 -7.46
CA ILE A 151 1.94 -15.80 -6.31
C ILE A 151 3.08 -16.45 -5.50
N ILE A 152 4.01 -15.62 -5.03
CA ILE A 152 5.27 -16.06 -4.40
C ILE A 152 5.01 -17.04 -3.26
N LEU A 153 4.00 -16.80 -2.42
CA LEU A 153 3.79 -17.64 -1.24
C LEU A 153 3.16 -19.01 -1.56
N ALA A 154 2.36 -19.14 -2.63
CA ALA A 154 1.68 -20.41 -2.94
C ALA A 154 2.61 -21.40 -3.64
N GLU A 155 3.62 -20.90 -4.36
CA GLU A 155 4.56 -21.72 -5.13
C GLU A 155 5.82 -22.09 -4.34
N LEU A 156 6.05 -21.46 -3.18
CA LEU A 156 7.22 -21.71 -2.36
C LEU A 156 6.99 -22.88 -1.38
N ASP A 157 7.86 -23.88 -1.46
CA ASP A 157 7.94 -24.96 -0.48
C ASP A 157 8.22 -24.39 0.92
N HIS A 158 7.17 -24.33 1.75
CA HIS A 158 7.23 -23.76 3.09
C HIS A 158 8.20 -24.48 4.01
N THR A 159 8.56 -25.73 3.70
CA THR A 159 9.52 -26.51 4.49
C THR A 159 10.95 -25.99 4.37
N ARG A 160 11.23 -25.18 3.34
CA ARG A 160 12.56 -24.60 3.09
C ARG A 160 12.83 -23.32 3.86
N PHE A 161 11.84 -22.65 4.45
CA PHE A 161 12.10 -21.43 5.22
C PHE A 161 12.70 -21.78 6.57
N LYS A 162 13.85 -21.15 6.89
CA LYS A 162 14.42 -21.25 8.24
C LYS A 162 13.40 -20.73 9.24
N PRO A 163 12.94 -21.55 10.20
CA PRO A 163 12.05 -21.06 11.23
C PRO A 163 12.70 -19.89 11.95
N THR A 164 11.91 -18.87 12.26
CA THR A 164 12.38 -17.74 13.08
C THR A 164 12.46 -18.18 14.53
N PHE A 165 13.50 -18.97 14.86
CA PHE A 165 13.70 -19.56 16.19
C PHE A 165 13.73 -18.52 17.32
N SER A 166 14.09 -17.27 17.02
CA SER A 166 14.02 -16.16 17.99
C SER A 166 12.61 -15.83 18.47
N LEU A 167 11.57 -16.14 17.68
CA LEU A 167 10.17 -15.98 18.06
C LEU A 167 9.61 -17.19 18.81
N TRP A 168 10.29 -18.33 18.73
CA TRP A 168 9.82 -19.57 19.34
C TRP A 168 9.98 -19.49 20.86
N LYS A 169 8.91 -19.87 21.56
CA LYS A 169 8.86 -19.89 23.03
C LYS A 169 8.66 -21.34 23.47
N PRO A 170 9.73 -22.01 23.93
CA PRO A 170 9.65 -23.35 24.47
C PRO A 170 8.57 -23.49 25.55
N VAL A 171 7.93 -24.65 25.62
CA VAL A 171 6.93 -24.95 26.65
C VAL A 171 7.16 -26.35 27.22
N HIS A 172 7.05 -26.46 28.53
CA HIS A 172 7.05 -27.74 29.23
C HIS A 172 5.62 -28.24 29.41
N ARG A 173 5.41 -29.52 29.11
CA ARG A 173 4.29 -30.31 29.65
C ARG A 173 4.74 -30.93 30.95
N CYS A 174 4.04 -30.66 32.04
CA CYS A 174 4.36 -31.14 33.37
C CYS A 174 3.22 -31.99 33.95
N ASN A 175 3.57 -32.88 34.88
CA ASN A 175 2.57 -33.59 35.69
C ASN A 175 1.89 -32.65 36.72
N SER A 176 0.93 -33.17 37.47
CA SER A 176 0.19 -32.41 38.51
C SER A 176 1.09 -31.82 39.60
N LYS A 177 2.22 -32.48 39.90
CA LYS A 177 3.24 -32.03 40.88
C LYS A 177 4.26 -31.04 40.29
N GLY A 178 4.16 -30.69 39.01
CA GLY A 178 5.05 -29.75 38.34
C GLY A 178 6.37 -30.33 37.81
N ARG A 179 6.56 -31.66 37.86
CA ARG A 179 7.71 -32.33 37.23
C ARG A 179 7.55 -32.30 35.71
N ILE A 180 8.63 -32.00 34.99
CA ILE A 180 8.65 -31.92 33.53
C ILE A 180 8.50 -33.33 32.96
N LEU A 181 7.51 -33.53 32.10
CA LEU A 181 7.33 -34.76 31.34
C LEU A 181 7.91 -34.62 29.94
N GLU A 182 7.71 -33.47 29.31
CA GLU A 182 8.14 -33.22 27.93
C GLU A 182 8.38 -31.73 27.69
N THR A 183 9.27 -31.40 26.76
CA THR A 183 9.56 -30.02 26.36
C THR A 183 9.39 -29.87 24.86
N PHE A 184 8.50 -28.98 24.46
CA PHE A 184 8.29 -28.63 23.06
C PHE A 184 9.06 -27.34 22.72
N PRO A 185 9.61 -27.22 21.51
CA PRO A 185 10.36 -26.04 21.10
C PRO A 185 9.45 -24.81 20.94
N CYS A 186 8.16 -25.01 20.64
CA CYS A 186 7.13 -23.98 20.66
C CYS A 186 5.72 -24.59 20.80
N ILE A 187 4.71 -23.76 21.05
CA ILE A 187 3.31 -24.19 21.16
C ILE A 187 2.81 -24.79 19.84
N ALA A 188 3.22 -24.27 18.68
CA ALA A 188 2.85 -24.83 17.38
C ALA A 188 3.36 -26.27 17.20
N HIS A 189 4.58 -26.57 17.65
CA HIS A 189 5.11 -27.93 17.66
C HIS A 189 4.33 -28.83 18.62
N ALA A 190 3.92 -28.34 19.79
CA ALA A 190 3.01 -29.09 20.65
C ALA A 190 1.65 -29.32 19.96
N SER A 191 1.18 -28.39 19.14
CA SER A 191 -0.07 -28.55 18.39
C SER A 191 -0.01 -29.68 17.38
N GLN A 192 1.13 -29.83 16.69
CA GLN A 192 1.38 -30.97 15.79
C GLN A 192 1.34 -32.32 16.53
N ASN A 193 1.54 -32.31 17.85
CA ASN A 193 1.45 -33.49 18.72
C ASN A 193 0.04 -33.66 19.35
N GLY A 194 -0.99 -33.07 18.75
CA GLY A 194 -2.40 -33.27 19.15
C GLY A 194 -2.86 -32.42 20.33
N TYR A 195 -2.11 -31.38 20.69
CA TYR A 195 -2.54 -30.38 21.66
C TYR A 195 -3.18 -29.18 20.96
N LEU A 196 -4.04 -28.42 21.66
CA LEU A 196 -4.66 -27.23 21.09
C LEU A 196 -3.85 -26.04 21.56
N GLU A 197 -3.40 -25.19 20.64
CA GLU A 197 -2.57 -24.02 20.96
C GLU A 197 -3.23 -23.13 22.02
N LYS A 198 -4.52 -22.82 21.83
CA LYS A 198 -5.30 -22.01 22.77
C LYS A 198 -5.32 -22.62 24.16
N GLY A 199 -5.50 -23.94 24.27
CA GLY A 199 -5.49 -24.65 25.56
C GLY A 199 -4.15 -24.54 26.28
N ILE A 200 -3.04 -24.69 25.55
CA ILE A 200 -1.69 -24.48 26.11
C ILE A 200 -1.50 -23.03 26.54
N VAL A 201 -1.90 -22.06 25.73
CA VAL A 201 -1.76 -20.62 26.04
C VAL A 201 -2.51 -20.26 27.32
N GLU A 202 -3.75 -20.70 27.48
CA GLU A 202 -4.55 -20.45 28.69
C GLU A 202 -3.91 -21.08 29.92
N ALA A 203 -3.36 -22.30 29.80
CA ALA A 203 -2.70 -22.99 30.90
C ALA A 203 -1.37 -22.32 31.29
N VAL A 204 -0.54 -21.95 30.32
CA VAL A 204 0.75 -21.29 30.59
C VAL A 204 0.55 -19.88 31.16
N LYS A 205 -0.51 -19.16 30.75
CA LYS A 205 -0.90 -17.87 31.34
C LYS A 205 -1.52 -17.99 32.73
N GLY A 206 -1.75 -19.22 33.21
CA GLY A 206 -2.37 -19.48 34.52
C GLY A 206 -3.88 -19.23 34.58
N ARG A 207 -4.55 -19.01 33.44
CA ARG A 207 -6.01 -18.80 33.38
C ARG A 207 -6.78 -20.10 33.63
N ILE A 208 -6.18 -21.22 33.26
CA ILE A 208 -6.65 -22.57 33.64
C ILE A 208 -5.50 -23.31 34.34
N LYS A 209 -5.84 -24.11 35.35
CA LYS A 209 -4.84 -24.83 36.16
C LYS A 209 -4.19 -25.99 35.41
N PHE A 210 -4.98 -26.68 34.58
CA PHE A 210 -4.55 -27.84 33.80
C PHE A 210 -5.18 -27.80 32.39
N TYR A 211 -4.46 -28.30 31.40
CA TYR A 211 -4.97 -28.55 30.05
C TYR A 211 -4.65 -30.00 29.66
N LYS A 212 -5.69 -30.76 29.27
CA LYS A 212 -5.63 -32.22 29.06
C LYS A 212 -4.96 -32.99 30.22
N GLY A 213 -5.25 -32.59 31.46
CA GLY A 213 -4.68 -33.22 32.66
C GLY A 213 -3.23 -32.83 32.99
N PHE A 214 -2.59 -31.96 32.20
CA PHE A 214 -1.21 -31.53 32.40
C PHE A 214 -1.12 -30.08 32.84
N LYS A 215 -0.09 -29.77 33.63
CA LYS A 215 0.32 -28.39 33.90
C LYS A 215 1.25 -27.92 32.80
N TRP A 216 1.08 -26.70 32.32
CA TRP A 216 1.91 -26.13 31.26
C TRP A 216 2.66 -24.91 31.75
N ARG A 217 3.92 -24.74 31.35
CA ARG A 217 4.72 -23.55 31.65
C ARG A 217 5.69 -23.22 30.52
N TYR A 218 6.05 -21.95 30.38
CA TYR A 218 7.14 -21.57 29.50
C TYR A 218 8.45 -22.19 29.99
N ALA A 219 9.26 -22.61 29.03
CA ALA A 219 10.58 -23.18 29.23
C ALA A 219 11.65 -22.17 28.83
N SER A 220 12.86 -22.33 29.37
CA SER A 220 14.00 -21.48 28.99
C SER A 220 14.37 -21.69 27.52
N ARG A 221 14.85 -20.63 26.86
CA ARG A 221 15.32 -20.72 25.47
C ARG A 221 16.51 -21.66 25.28
N LYS A 222 17.22 -22.05 26.34
CA LYS A 222 18.31 -23.06 26.25
C LYS A 222 17.84 -24.39 25.63
N TYR A 223 16.59 -24.77 25.87
CA TYR A 223 15.99 -25.99 25.31
C TYR A 223 15.76 -25.92 23.80
N LEU A 224 15.85 -24.73 23.20
CA LEU A 224 15.75 -24.53 21.76
C LEU A 224 17.07 -24.81 21.04
N GLN A 225 18.22 -24.78 21.75
CA GLN A 225 19.54 -24.89 21.13
C GLN A 225 19.75 -26.24 20.43
N ASP A 226 19.27 -27.33 21.03
CA ASP A 226 19.37 -28.65 20.43
C ASP A 226 18.50 -28.78 19.17
N TYR A 227 17.35 -28.11 19.14
CA TYR A 227 16.48 -28.04 17.96
C TYR A 227 17.12 -27.24 16.83
N ILE A 228 17.74 -26.10 17.14
CA ILE A 228 18.46 -25.27 16.17
C ILE A 228 19.61 -26.09 15.55
N LYS A 229 20.42 -26.74 16.38
CA LYS A 229 21.53 -27.59 15.92
C LYS A 229 21.05 -28.74 15.02
N LYS A 230 19.95 -29.41 15.38
CA LYS A 230 19.36 -30.49 14.57
C LYS A 230 18.89 -29.96 13.22
N TRP A 231 18.21 -28.81 13.21
CA TRP A 231 17.70 -28.20 11.98
C TRP A 231 18.83 -27.75 11.05
N ASP A 232 19.90 -27.14 11.59
CA ASP A 232 21.07 -26.72 10.80
C ASP A 232 21.85 -27.92 10.22
N ARG A 233 21.72 -29.13 10.79
CA ARG A 233 22.35 -30.37 10.28
C ARG A 233 21.52 -31.12 9.24
N SER A 234 20.21 -30.92 9.22
CA SER A 234 19.28 -31.60 8.29
C SER A 234 19.14 -30.89 6.94
N ARG A 235 20.04 -29.95 6.65
CA ARG A 235 20.05 -29.08 5.47
C ARG A 235 21.38 -29.26 4.74
#